data_AF-A0A6G1F346-F1
#
_entry.id   AF-A0A6G1F346-F1
#
_cell.length_a   1.000
_cell.length_b   1.000
_cell.length_c   1.000
_cell.angle_alpha   90.00
_cell.angle_beta   90.00
_cell.angle_gamma   90.00
#
_symmetry.space_group_name_H-M   'P 1'
#
loop_
_entity.id
_entity.type
_entity.pdbx_description
1 polymer ?
#
loop_
_entity_poly.entity_id
_entity_poly.type
_entity_poly.pdbx_seq_one_letter_code
_entity_poly.pdbx_strand_id
1 'polypeptide(L)' 'MAGENKKARRSFWLHEDIIFNILSYLPAKPVVCFHSVSHSWRAMLSSPSVTFVQLHLRRASTSGQLKN' A
#
# COMPACT_ATOMS: atom_id res chain seq x y z
N MET A 1 -18.34 -27.31 -30.97
CA MET A 1 -17.42 -27.57 -29.84
C MET A 1 -16.67 -26.28 -29.55
N ALA A 2 -17.13 -25.50 -28.59
CA ALA A 2 -16.56 -24.19 -28.27
C ALA A 2 -15.51 -24.35 -27.16
N GLY A 3 -14.24 -24.27 -27.52
CA GLY A 3 -13.12 -24.26 -26.59
C GLY A 3 -12.97 -22.87 -25.96
N GLU A 4 -13.18 -22.82 -24.65
CA GLU A 4 -13.12 -21.61 -23.83
C GLU A 4 -11.71 -21.00 -23.81
N ASN A 5 -11.57 -19.79 -24.35
CA ASN A 5 -10.32 -19.03 -24.31
C ASN A 5 -10.14 -18.41 -22.92
N LYS A 6 -9.45 -19.11 -22.01
CA LYS A 6 -9.03 -18.54 -20.71
C LYS A 6 -7.88 -17.56 -20.92
N LYS A 7 -8.20 -16.33 -21.32
CA LYS A 7 -7.23 -15.23 -21.40
C LYS A 7 -6.71 -14.96 -19.99
N ALA A 8 -5.55 -15.53 -19.66
CA ALA A 8 -4.86 -15.31 -18.40
C ALA A 8 -4.68 -13.80 -18.22
N ARG A 9 -5.42 -13.22 -17.27
CA ARG A 9 -5.21 -11.83 -16.88
C ARG A 9 -3.80 -11.76 -16.33
N ARG A 10 -2.90 -11.07 -17.03
CA ARG A 10 -1.56 -10.79 -16.52
C ARG A 10 -1.72 -9.99 -15.25
N SER A 11 -1.57 -10.64 -14.11
CA SER A 11 -1.45 -9.97 -12.83
C SER A 11 -0.03 -9.44 -12.72
N PHE A 12 0.11 -8.12 -12.76
CA PHE A 12 1.36 -7.47 -12.41
C PHE A 12 1.49 -7.50 -10.89
N TRP A 13 2.33 -8.39 -10.39
CA TRP A 13 2.69 -8.45 -8.98
C TRP A 13 3.73 -7.36 -8.70
N LEU A 14 3.39 -6.41 -7.82
CA LEU A 14 4.33 -5.42 -7.32
C LEU A 14 5.01 -5.97 -6.06
N HIS A 15 6.30 -5.66 -5.88
CA HIS A 15 7.01 -6.03 -4.64
C HIS A 15 6.43 -5.30 -3.43
N GLU A 16 6.33 -5.97 -2.28
CA GLU A 16 5.69 -5.43 -1.07
C GLU A 16 6.35 -4.12 -0.60
N ASP A 17 7.67 -3.99 -0.75
CA ASP A 17 8.41 -2.76 -0.41
C ASP A 17 7.95 -1.53 -1.22
N ILE A 18 7.63 -1.73 -2.50
CA ILE A 18 7.18 -0.64 -3.37
C ILE A 18 5.77 -0.19 -2.92
N ILE A 19 4.91 -1.16 -2.63
CA ILE A 19 3.56 -0.90 -2.10
C ILE A 19 3.67 -0.15 -0.77
N PHE A 20 4.50 -0.63 0.15
CA PHE A 20 4.76 0.00 1.44
C PHE A 20 5.20 1.46 1.29
N ASN A 21 6.12 1.72 0.36
CA ASN A 21 6.63 3.06 0.09
C ASN A 21 5.53 3.98 -0.47
N ILE A 22 4.69 3.48 -1.38
CA ILE A 22 3.52 4.23 -1.89
C ILE A 22 2.55 4.55 -0.76
N LEU A 23 2.13 3.54 0.01
CA LEU A 23 1.13 3.68 1.06
C LEU A 23 1.56 4.68 2.16
N SER A 24 2.85 4.76 2.45
CA SER A 24 3.38 5.66 3.49
C SER A 24 3.43 7.14 3.06
N TYR A 25 3.16 7.47 1.79
CA TYR A 25 2.93 8.86 1.34
C TYR A 25 1.46 9.27 1.33
N LEU A 26 0.53 8.32 1.43
CA LEU A 26 -0.90 8.62 1.38
C LEU A 26 -1.37 9.22 2.71
N PRO A 27 -2.51 9.94 2.75
CA PRO A 27 -3.09 10.37 4.01
C PRO A 27 -3.58 9.17 4.84
N ALA A 28 -3.62 9.32 6.17
CA ALA A 28 -3.99 8.24 7.08
C ALA A 28 -5.37 7.63 6.81
N LYS A 29 -6.37 8.45 6.46
CA LYS A 29 -7.75 8.00 6.20
C LYS A 29 -7.83 6.94 5.08
N PRO A 30 -7.32 7.20 3.87
CA PRO A 30 -7.21 6.18 2.82
C PRO A 30 -6.44 4.92 3.24
N VAL A 31 -5.35 5.07 4.01
CA VAL A 31 -4.53 3.94 4.42
C VAL A 31 -5.29 2.96 5.31
N VAL A 32 -6.18 3.44 6.18
CA VAL A 32 -7.02 2.56 7.01
C VAL A 32 -7.92 1.68 6.14
N CYS A 33 -8.45 2.20 5.04
CA CYS A 33 -9.27 1.42 4.11
C CYS A 33 -8.48 0.30 3.44
N PHE A 34 -7.15 0.42 3.30
CA PHE A 34 -6.33 -0.60 2.66
C PHE A 34 -6.10 -1.87 3.49
N HIS A 35 -6.45 -1.86 4.77
CA HIS A 35 -6.51 -3.10 5.56
C HIS A 35 -7.53 -4.11 5.02
N SER A 36 -8.52 -3.68 4.21
CA SER A 36 -9.52 -4.58 3.62
C SER A 36 -9.14 -5.13 2.24
N VAL A 37 -8.03 -4.66 1.64
CA VAL A 37 -7.61 -5.06 0.28
C VAL A 37 -7.09 -6.50 0.25
N SER A 38 -6.26 -6.87 1.24
CA SER A 38 -5.73 -8.23 1.34
C SER A 38 -5.17 -8.51 2.74
N HIS A 39 -5.00 -9.79 3.07
CA HIS A 39 -4.33 -10.21 4.30
C HIS A 39 -2.86 -9.75 4.36
N SER A 40 -2.13 -9.77 3.24
CA SER A 40 -0.75 -9.28 3.16
C SER A 40 -0.68 -7.78 3.48
N TRP A 41 -1.59 -6.99 2.89
CA TRP A 41 -1.62 -5.54 3.13
C TRP A 41 -2.00 -5.20 4.56
N ARG A 42 -2.96 -5.93 5.13
CA ARG A 42 -3.30 -5.80 6.55
C ARG A 42 -2.11 -6.10 7.46
N ALA A 43 -1.38 -7.19 7.20
CA ALA A 43 -0.20 -7.56 7.98
C ALA A 43 0.91 -6.49 7.87
N MET A 44 1.17 -6.01 6.67
CA MET A 44 2.14 -4.94 6.39
C MET A 44 1.81 -3.64 7.15
N LEU A 45 0.55 -3.23 7.17
CA LEU A 45 0.11 -1.99 7.83
C LEU A 45 0.00 -2.14 9.37
N SER A 46 -0.24 -3.35 9.86
CA SER A 46 -0.35 -3.64 11.31
C SER A 46 0.95 -4.08 11.98
N SER A 47 2.03 -4.33 11.22
CA SER A 47 3.25 -4.92 11.77
C SER A 47 4.04 -3.95 12.68
N PRO A 48 4.37 -4.34 13.92
CA PRO A 48 5.09 -3.49 14.87
C PRO A 48 6.61 -3.40 14.60
N SER A 49 7.20 -4.35 13.85
CA SER A 49 8.67 -4.54 13.79
C SER A 49 9.41 -3.56 12.86
N VAL A 50 8.72 -2.94 11.90
CA VAL A 50 9.22 -1.90 10.98
C VAL A 50 8.08 -0.89 10.82
N THR A 51 7.93 0.01 11.78
CA THR A 51 6.64 0.66 12.02
C THR A 51 6.24 1.58 10.87
N PHE A 52 5.33 1.11 10.01
CA PHE A 52 4.68 1.89 8.96
C PHE A 52 4.20 3.25 9.49
N VAL A 53 3.65 3.26 10.71
CA VAL A 53 3.17 4.44 11.41
C VAL A 53 4.26 5.50 11.59
N GLN A 54 5.49 5.11 11.98
CA GLN A 54 6.59 6.05 12.19
C GLN A 54 7.04 6.69 10.87
N LEU A 55 7.18 5.88 9.82
CA LEU A 55 7.52 6.37 8.48
C LEU A 55 6.42 7.31 7.95
N HIS A 56 5.17 6.92 8.11
CA HIS A 56 4.01 7.69 7.69
C HIS A 56 3.92 9.03 8.43
N LEU A 57 4.12 9.05 9.76
CA LEU A 57 4.17 10.28 10.56
C LEU A 57 5.28 11.22 10.09
N ARG A 58 6.49 10.69 9.85
CA ARG A 58 7.63 11.47 9.33
C ARG A 58 7.33 12.09 7.96
N ARG A 59 6.63 11.36 7.09
CA ARG A 59 6.30 11.85 5.73
C ARG A 59 5.17 12.87 5.77
N ALA A 60 4.15 12.63 6.60
CA ALA A 60 3.06 13.57 6.81
C ALA A 60 3.52 14.90 7.42
N SER A 61 4.56 14.90 8.26
CA SER A 61 5.14 16.14 8.80
C SER A 61 6.01 16.90 7.79
N THR A 62 6.55 16.22 6.78
CA THR A 62 7.39 16.84 5.75
C THR A 62 6.56 17.57 4.68
N SER A 63 5.36 17.10 4.35
CA SER A 63 4.52 17.70 3.31
C SER A 63 3.97 19.09 3.67
N GLY A 64 3.93 19.46 4.95
CA GLY A 64 3.52 20.80 5.41
C GLY A 64 4.56 21.91 5.21
N GLN A 65 5.77 21.57 4.73
CA GLN A 65 6.87 22.53 4.55
C GLN A 65 7.07 23.00 3.11
N LEU A 66 6.33 22.42 2.13
CA LEU A 66 6.23 22.96 0.76
C LEU A 66 5.19 24.09 0.72
N LYS A 67 5.46 25.14 1.48
CA LYS A 67 4.79 26.44 1.40
C LYS A 67 5.78 27.40 0.77
N ASN A 68 5.90 27.32 -0.56
CA ASN A 68 6.63 28.29 -1.38
C ASN A 68 5.59 29.17 -2.09
#